data_AF-A0A5B7TS22-F1
#
_entry.id   AF-A0A5B7TS22-F1
#
_cell.length_a   1.000
_cell.length_b   1.000
_cell.length_c   1.000
_cell.angle_alpha   90.00
_cell.angle_beta   90.00
_cell.angle_gamma   90.00
#
_symmetry.space_group_name_H-M   'P 1'
#
loop_
_entity.id
_entity.type
_entity.pdbx_description
1 polymer ?
#
loop_
_entity_poly.entity_id
_entity_poly.type
_entity_poly.pdbx_seq_one_letter_code
_entity_poly.pdbx_strand_id
1 'polypeptide(L)'
;MKILSSLVLLTLLSINIFGQTKTIHTFVALCDNINQGIVPVPKSLGNGQDTKNNLYWGATYGVKSYFKNKTSDWNLVSTFASNNPIILERILFKHKSIDVYMLADAYDGEKIKTCIEDFLKASNGQKPITITHDKMSLDFGGSADLVSYIGHDGLMDFDINITYKSTETTKKDAIVLACYSKNYFSSELKSAKANPILWTTHLMAPEAYVLKAALDGWIHNETGKQIDERAAQAYHKYQKCGIKGARNLFTTGF
;
A
#
# COMPACT_ATOMS: atom_id res chain seq x y z
N MET A 1 25.89 60.55 -33.20
CA MET A 1 25.83 59.53 -32.13
C MET A 1 24.58 58.68 -32.32
N LYS A 2 24.70 57.45 -32.82
CA LYS A 2 23.59 56.50 -32.94
C LYS A 2 23.71 55.51 -31.78
N ILE A 3 22.76 55.55 -30.86
CA ILE A 3 22.70 54.64 -29.70
C ILE A 3 22.16 53.31 -30.21
N LEU A 4 23.00 52.28 -30.20
CA LEU A 4 22.66 50.92 -30.56
C LEU A 4 22.06 50.25 -29.33
N SER A 5 20.73 50.20 -29.25
CA SER A 5 20.01 49.49 -28.19
C SER A 5 20.13 47.98 -28.43
N SER A 6 21.01 47.34 -27.66
CA SER A 6 21.16 45.87 -27.67
C SER A 6 19.99 45.25 -26.91
N LEU A 7 19.07 44.62 -27.64
CA LEU A 7 17.94 43.88 -27.08
C LEU A 7 18.43 42.49 -26.65
N VAL A 8 18.68 42.31 -25.36
CA VAL A 8 19.02 41.00 -24.78
C VAL A 8 17.74 40.17 -24.69
N LEU A 9 17.59 39.22 -25.62
CA LEU A 9 16.50 38.24 -25.61
C LEU A 9 16.82 37.15 -24.58
N LEU A 10 16.19 37.24 -23.40
CA LEU A 10 16.32 36.23 -22.35
C LEU A 10 15.43 35.03 -22.70
N THR A 11 15.99 34.03 -23.39
CA THR A 11 15.31 32.75 -23.64
C THR A 11 15.22 31.97 -22.33
N LEU A 12 14.03 31.96 -21.71
CA LEU A 12 13.68 31.08 -20.61
C LEU A 12 13.67 29.62 -21.12
N LEU A 13 14.77 28.89 -20.95
CA LEU A 13 14.76 27.44 -21.08
C LEU A 13 13.86 26.88 -19.97
N SER A 14 12.70 26.38 -20.36
CA SER A 14 11.83 25.59 -19.49
C SER A 14 12.49 24.23 -19.29
N ILE A 15 13.30 24.10 -18.24
CA ILE A 15 13.81 22.80 -17.81
C ILE A 15 12.60 22.06 -17.23
N ASN A 16 12.09 21.07 -17.95
CA ASN A 16 11.13 20.13 -17.39
C ASN A 16 11.85 19.34 -16.32
N ILE A 17 11.73 19.77 -15.06
CA ILE A 17 12.08 18.96 -13.90
C ILE A 17 11.03 17.86 -13.86
N PHE A 18 11.31 16.73 -14.52
CA PHE A 18 10.50 15.52 -14.32
C PHE A 18 10.70 15.09 -12.87
N GLY A 19 9.66 15.27 -12.05
CA GLY A 19 9.63 14.66 -10.73
C GLY A 19 9.80 13.15 -10.88
N GLN A 20 10.55 12.54 -9.97
CA GLN A 20 10.71 11.08 -9.95
C GLN A 20 9.35 10.42 -9.79
N THR A 21 9.01 9.50 -10.71
CA THR A 21 7.79 8.69 -10.63
C THR A 21 7.76 7.96 -9.29
N LYS A 22 6.71 8.21 -8.48
CA LYS A 22 6.55 7.52 -7.19
C LYS A 22 5.88 6.16 -7.38
N THR A 23 6.27 5.20 -6.57
CA THR A 23 5.79 3.81 -6.66
C THR A 23 5.31 3.29 -5.32
N ILE A 24 4.18 2.58 -5.35
CA ILE A 24 3.56 1.95 -4.20
C ILE A 24 3.45 0.45 -4.48
N HIS A 25 3.85 -0.40 -3.54
CA HIS A 25 3.58 -1.83 -3.61
C HIS A 25 2.64 -2.27 -2.49
N THR A 26 1.44 -2.70 -2.85
CA THR A 26 0.40 -3.19 -1.94
C THR A 26 0.32 -4.72 -1.94
N PHE A 27 0.63 -5.31 -0.80
CA PHE A 27 0.56 -6.74 -0.51
C PHE A 27 -0.80 -7.03 0.16
N VAL A 28 -1.65 -7.78 -0.54
CA VAL A 28 -2.99 -8.14 -0.05
C VAL A 28 -2.99 -9.62 0.31
N ALA A 29 -3.04 -9.96 1.59
CA ALA A 29 -3.31 -11.34 2.00
C ALA A 29 -4.80 -11.60 1.88
N LEU A 30 -5.22 -12.46 0.95
CA LEU A 30 -6.64 -12.75 0.74
C LEU A 30 -7.26 -13.41 1.99
N CYS A 31 -8.51 -13.04 2.28
CA CYS A 31 -9.25 -13.58 3.43
C CYS A 31 -9.50 -15.08 3.26
N ASP A 32 -9.17 -15.90 4.26
CA ASP A 32 -9.32 -17.35 4.19
C ASP A 32 -9.86 -17.91 5.51
N ASN A 33 -11.12 -18.39 5.49
CA ASN A 33 -11.79 -18.95 6.66
C ASN A 33 -11.19 -20.28 7.16
N ILE A 34 -10.44 -20.98 6.31
CA ILE A 34 -9.91 -22.32 6.59
C ILE A 34 -8.52 -22.21 7.19
N ASN A 35 -7.69 -21.33 6.61
CA ASN A 35 -6.26 -21.30 6.88
C ASN A 35 -5.80 -20.16 7.81
N GLN A 36 -6.71 -19.24 8.18
CA GLN A 36 -6.41 -18.09 9.04
C GLN A 36 -7.23 -18.15 10.33
N GLY A 37 -6.67 -17.66 11.44
CA GLY A 37 -7.34 -17.55 12.75
C GLY A 37 -8.42 -16.48 12.83
N ILE A 38 -9.08 -16.17 11.71
CA ILE A 38 -10.11 -15.12 11.62
C ILE A 38 -11.44 -15.60 12.18
N VAL A 39 -12.27 -14.65 12.62
CA VAL A 39 -13.70 -14.91 12.78
C VAL A 39 -14.27 -15.17 11.38
N PRO A 40 -14.90 -16.34 11.13
CA PRO A 40 -15.34 -16.69 9.79
C PRO A 40 -16.29 -15.66 9.18
N VAL A 41 -16.01 -15.27 7.94
CA VAL A 41 -16.87 -14.41 7.14
C VAL A 41 -17.73 -15.28 6.19
N PRO A 42 -18.73 -14.74 5.46
CA PRO A 42 -19.46 -15.50 4.46
C PRO A 42 -18.52 -16.25 3.50
N LYS A 43 -18.84 -17.52 3.18
CA LYS A 43 -17.96 -18.44 2.44
C LYS A 43 -17.39 -17.86 1.13
N SER A 44 -18.17 -17.06 0.41
CA SER A 44 -17.71 -16.41 -0.83
C SER A 44 -16.65 -15.34 -0.59
N LEU A 45 -16.69 -14.65 0.56
CA LEU A 45 -15.74 -13.59 0.92
C LEU A 45 -14.46 -14.15 1.55
N GLY A 46 -14.57 -15.28 2.26
CA GLY A 46 -13.48 -15.95 2.98
C GLY A 46 -12.88 -17.15 2.26
N ASN A 47 -12.96 -17.19 0.92
CA ASN A 47 -12.22 -18.14 0.10
C ASN A 47 -10.89 -17.50 -0.35
N GLY A 48 -9.78 -17.99 0.21
CA GLY A 48 -8.43 -17.45 -0.02
C GLY A 48 -7.92 -17.60 -1.46
N GLN A 49 -8.58 -18.42 -2.28
CA GLN A 49 -8.21 -18.66 -3.68
C GLN A 49 -9.19 -18.02 -4.68
N ASP A 50 -10.27 -17.37 -4.21
CA ASP A 50 -11.26 -16.69 -5.06
C ASP A 50 -11.01 -15.18 -5.12
N THR A 51 -10.13 -14.75 -6.02
CA THR A 51 -9.83 -13.32 -6.22
C THR A 51 -11.09 -12.50 -6.58
N LYS A 52 -12.10 -13.08 -7.22
CA LYS A 52 -13.27 -12.33 -7.70
C LYS A 52 -14.14 -11.83 -6.55
N ASN A 53 -14.31 -12.64 -5.51
CA ASN A 53 -15.23 -12.33 -4.43
C ASN A 53 -14.53 -12.03 -3.09
N ASN A 54 -13.22 -12.29 -2.97
CA ASN A 54 -12.53 -12.19 -1.69
C ASN A 54 -12.71 -10.82 -1.01
N LEU A 55 -12.91 -10.85 0.32
CA LEU A 55 -13.16 -9.68 1.17
C LEU A 55 -12.17 -8.53 0.94
N TYR A 56 -10.87 -8.85 0.85
CA TYR A 56 -9.81 -7.84 0.77
C TYR A 56 -9.41 -7.46 -0.66
N TRP A 57 -10.02 -8.08 -1.67
CA TRP A 57 -9.65 -7.88 -3.07
C TRP A 57 -10.82 -7.59 -4.01
N GLY A 58 -11.64 -8.61 -4.29
CA GLY A 58 -12.69 -8.56 -5.31
C GLY A 58 -14.05 -8.09 -4.79
N ALA A 59 -14.30 -8.18 -3.47
CA ALA A 59 -15.49 -7.61 -2.86
C ALA A 59 -15.55 -6.08 -3.01
N THR A 60 -16.73 -5.47 -2.78
CA THR A 60 -16.99 -4.04 -3.01
C THR A 60 -15.92 -3.09 -2.42
N TYR A 61 -15.39 -3.41 -1.23
CA TYR A 61 -14.38 -2.62 -0.54
C TYR A 61 -12.99 -3.28 -0.52
N GLY A 62 -12.80 -4.37 -1.28
CA GLY A 62 -11.49 -4.95 -1.53
C GLY A 62 -10.65 -4.06 -2.45
N VAL A 63 -9.32 -4.21 -2.41
CA VAL A 63 -8.37 -3.30 -3.07
C VAL A 63 -8.66 -3.14 -4.57
N LYS A 64 -8.73 -4.24 -5.32
CA LYS A 64 -9.00 -4.18 -6.78
C LYS A 64 -10.33 -3.50 -7.08
N SER A 65 -11.40 -3.96 -6.44
CA SER A 65 -12.75 -3.49 -6.74
C SER A 65 -12.97 -2.04 -6.32
N TYR A 66 -12.44 -1.63 -5.17
CA TYR A 66 -12.57 -0.27 -4.67
C TYR A 66 -11.78 0.72 -5.54
N PHE A 67 -10.49 0.47 -5.79
CA PHE A 67 -9.67 1.36 -6.62
C PHE A 67 -10.08 1.38 -8.09
N LYS A 68 -10.72 0.33 -8.60
CA LYS A 68 -11.24 0.31 -9.97
C LYS A 68 -12.59 1.02 -10.09
N ASN A 69 -13.50 0.81 -9.14
CA ASN A 69 -14.91 1.15 -9.33
C ASN A 69 -15.43 2.28 -8.42
N LYS A 70 -14.71 2.63 -7.34
CA LYS A 70 -15.16 3.58 -6.33
C LYS A 70 -14.30 4.83 -6.24
N THR A 71 -13.05 4.78 -6.69
CA THR A 71 -12.17 5.96 -6.74
C THR A 71 -12.30 6.65 -8.08
N SER A 72 -12.14 7.98 -8.08
CA SER A 72 -12.20 8.81 -9.29
C SER A 72 -10.83 9.20 -9.81
N ASP A 73 -9.77 8.93 -9.06
CA ASP A 73 -8.40 9.41 -9.24
C ASP A 73 -7.41 8.30 -9.58
N TRP A 74 -7.83 7.04 -9.61
CA TRP A 74 -7.02 5.90 -10.05
C TRP A 74 -7.59 5.24 -11.30
N ASN A 75 -6.70 4.74 -12.16
CA ASN A 75 -7.02 3.93 -13.33
C ASN A 75 -6.32 2.59 -13.22
N LEU A 76 -7.02 1.49 -13.44
CA LEU A 76 -6.40 0.19 -13.68
C LEU A 76 -5.79 0.21 -15.08
N VAL A 77 -4.46 0.21 -15.18
CA VAL A 77 -3.75 0.33 -16.47
C VAL A 77 -3.17 -0.98 -16.98
N SER A 78 -2.97 -1.98 -16.11
CA SER A 78 -2.51 -3.30 -16.52
C SER A 78 -2.88 -4.39 -15.51
N THR A 79 -2.94 -5.62 -16.00
CA THR A 79 -3.04 -6.85 -15.20
C THR A 79 -1.97 -7.80 -15.72
N PHE A 80 -1.21 -8.38 -14.81
CA PHE A 80 -0.06 -9.23 -15.14
C PHE A 80 -0.30 -10.64 -14.62
N ALA A 81 0.16 -11.63 -15.38
CA ALA A 81 0.41 -12.95 -14.81
C ALA A 81 1.59 -12.84 -13.83
N SER A 82 1.44 -13.42 -12.65
CA SER A 82 2.57 -13.56 -11.72
C SER A 82 3.35 -14.83 -12.03
N ASN A 83 4.67 -14.74 -12.05
CA ASN A 83 5.55 -15.91 -12.08
C ASN A 83 5.65 -16.61 -10.72
N ASN A 84 5.16 -15.97 -9.66
CA ASN A 84 5.04 -16.55 -8.34
C ASN A 84 3.61 -17.13 -8.18
N PRO A 85 3.45 -18.46 -8.06
CA PRO A 85 2.14 -19.10 -8.03
C PRO A 85 1.29 -18.73 -6.81
N ILE A 86 1.89 -18.18 -5.75
CA ILE A 86 1.16 -17.74 -4.56
C ILE A 86 0.53 -16.34 -4.74
N ILE A 87 0.85 -15.63 -5.82
CA ILE A 87 0.22 -14.35 -6.17
C ILE A 87 -0.79 -14.65 -7.28
N LEU A 88 -2.06 -14.72 -6.90
CA LEU A 88 -3.15 -15.15 -7.76
C LEU A 88 -3.55 -14.08 -8.77
N GLU A 89 -3.34 -12.81 -8.44
CA GLU A 89 -3.56 -11.70 -9.35
C GLU A 89 -2.63 -10.53 -9.03
N ARG A 90 -2.02 -9.94 -10.07
CA ARG A 90 -1.19 -8.74 -9.97
C ARG A 90 -1.76 -7.66 -10.88
N ILE A 91 -2.03 -6.49 -10.31
CA ILE A 91 -2.61 -5.36 -11.05
C ILE A 91 -1.82 -4.08 -10.83
N LEU A 92 -1.77 -3.25 -11.87
CA LEU A 92 -1.13 -1.95 -11.83
C LEU A 92 -2.16 -0.85 -11.99
N PHE A 93 -2.21 0.01 -10.99
CA PHE A 93 -2.97 1.25 -11.05
C PHE A 93 -2.05 2.45 -11.31
N LYS A 94 -2.58 3.42 -12.03
CA LYS A 94 -1.97 4.73 -12.26
C LYS A 94 -2.87 5.81 -11.68
N HIS A 95 -2.32 6.68 -10.85
CA HIS A 95 -3.01 7.91 -10.45
C HIS A 95 -3.20 8.83 -11.66
N LYS A 96 -4.39 9.42 -11.81
CA LYS A 96 -4.82 10.14 -13.03
C LYS A 96 -4.08 11.45 -13.27
N SER A 97 -3.74 12.16 -12.20
CA SER A 97 -3.20 13.53 -12.27
C SER A 97 -1.81 13.69 -11.66
N ILE A 98 -1.25 12.65 -11.05
CA ILE A 98 0.02 12.69 -10.33
C ILE A 98 0.83 11.50 -10.80
N ASP A 99 2.14 11.68 -10.94
CA ASP A 99 3.02 10.64 -11.45
C ASP A 99 3.31 9.54 -10.41
N VAL A 100 2.24 8.81 -10.01
CA VAL A 100 2.30 7.71 -9.04
C VAL A 100 1.71 6.43 -9.64
N TYR A 101 2.40 5.32 -9.44
CA TYR A 101 1.90 3.99 -9.76
C TYR A 101 1.75 3.13 -8.50
N MET A 102 0.73 2.28 -8.48
CA MET A 102 0.52 1.30 -7.41
C MET A 102 0.43 -0.09 -8.04
N LEU A 103 1.40 -0.94 -7.71
CA LEU A 103 1.31 -2.37 -7.96
C LEU A 103 0.61 -3.01 -6.77
N ALA A 104 -0.45 -3.78 -7.02
CA ALA A 104 -1.15 -4.51 -5.99
C ALA A 104 -1.14 -6.00 -6.32
N ASP A 105 -0.74 -6.81 -5.33
CA ASP A 105 -0.62 -8.26 -5.43
C ASP A 105 -1.61 -8.92 -4.48
N ALA A 106 -2.49 -9.75 -5.04
CA ALA A 106 -3.39 -10.63 -4.31
C ALA A 106 -2.68 -11.95 -4.00
N TYR A 107 -2.21 -12.10 -2.78
CA TYR A 107 -1.62 -13.33 -2.29
C TYR A 107 -2.70 -14.34 -1.90
N ASP A 108 -2.54 -15.58 -2.34
CA ASP A 108 -3.32 -16.72 -1.86
C ASP A 108 -3.45 -16.68 -0.33
N GLY A 109 -4.68 -16.71 0.16
CA GLY A 109 -4.99 -16.57 1.57
C GLY A 109 -4.38 -17.66 2.46
N GLU A 110 -4.15 -18.86 1.93
CA GLU A 110 -3.43 -19.93 2.61
C GLU A 110 -1.95 -19.54 2.85
N LYS A 111 -1.41 -18.67 2.01
CA LYS A 111 0.01 -18.27 2.01
C LYS A 111 0.25 -16.92 2.70
N ILE A 112 -0.62 -16.54 3.64
CA ILE A 112 -0.51 -15.29 4.42
C ILE A 112 0.86 -15.10 5.08
N LYS A 113 1.47 -16.16 5.62
CA LYS A 113 2.82 -16.09 6.21
C LYS A 113 3.84 -15.55 5.20
N THR A 114 3.84 -16.09 3.98
CA THR A 114 4.75 -15.64 2.92
C THR A 114 4.43 -14.22 2.45
N CYS A 115 3.15 -13.83 2.40
CA CYS A 115 2.74 -12.46 2.11
C CYS A 115 3.33 -11.45 3.12
N ILE A 116 3.22 -11.74 4.42
CA ILE A 116 3.78 -10.91 5.50
C ILE A 116 5.32 -10.86 5.41
N GLU A 117 5.97 -12.00 5.17
CA GLU A 117 7.43 -12.02 4.99
C GLU A 117 7.89 -11.22 3.77
N ASP A 118 7.16 -11.28 2.66
CA ASP A 118 7.45 -10.51 1.45
C ASP A 118 7.31 -9.01 1.70
N PHE A 119 6.19 -8.59 2.33
CA PHE A 119 5.94 -7.22 2.74
C PHE A 119 7.04 -6.69 3.67
N LEU A 120 7.38 -7.44 4.72
CA LEU A 120 8.40 -7.03 5.69
C LEU A 120 9.78 -6.94 5.07
N LYS A 121 10.17 -7.91 4.22
CA LYS A 121 11.42 -7.84 3.45
C LYS A 121 11.43 -6.63 2.51
N ALA A 122 10.32 -6.33 1.84
CA ALA A 122 10.17 -5.15 1.00
C ALA A 122 10.30 -3.84 1.81
N SER A 123 9.76 -3.80 3.03
CA SER A 123 9.90 -2.64 3.92
C SER A 123 11.34 -2.34 4.37
N ASN A 124 12.24 -3.33 4.23
CA ASN A 124 13.69 -3.18 4.47
C ASN A 124 14.50 -2.91 3.17
N GLY A 125 13.85 -2.79 2.01
CA GLY A 125 14.52 -2.63 0.73
C GLY A 125 14.91 -3.94 0.04
N GLN A 126 14.57 -5.10 0.61
CA GLN A 126 14.82 -6.40 -0.02
C GLN A 126 13.70 -6.78 -1.00
N LYS A 127 13.95 -7.79 -1.83
CA LYS A 127 13.00 -8.25 -2.86
C LYS A 127 12.53 -7.11 -3.78
N PRO A 128 13.45 -6.34 -4.38
CA PRO A 128 13.07 -5.39 -5.42
C PRO A 128 12.50 -6.16 -6.62
N ILE A 129 11.49 -5.58 -7.26
CA ILE A 129 10.93 -6.09 -8.50
C ILE A 129 10.80 -4.92 -9.48
N THR A 130 10.90 -5.19 -10.77
CA THR A 130 10.74 -4.19 -11.80
C THR A 130 9.67 -4.65 -12.77
N ILE A 131 8.72 -3.77 -13.07
CA ILE A 131 7.65 -4.00 -14.03
C ILE A 131 7.83 -3.03 -15.20
N THR A 132 7.83 -3.57 -16.41
CA THR A 132 7.81 -2.74 -17.62
C THR A 132 6.37 -2.48 -18.05
N HIS A 133 5.99 -1.21 -18.16
CA HIS A 133 4.68 -0.77 -18.65
C HIS A 133 4.88 0.44 -19.58
N ASP A 134 4.33 0.41 -20.80
CA ASP A 134 4.46 1.49 -21.79
C ASP A 134 5.90 2.00 -22.00
N LYS A 135 6.87 1.07 -22.05
CA LYS A 135 8.32 1.33 -22.17
C LYS A 135 8.96 2.03 -20.97
N MET A 136 8.19 2.30 -19.91
CA MET A 136 8.69 2.74 -18.62
C MET A 136 9.07 1.54 -17.76
N SER A 137 10.19 1.65 -17.06
CA SER A 137 10.60 0.72 -16.01
C SER A 137 10.13 1.25 -14.68
N LEU A 138 9.25 0.52 -14.00
CA LEU A 138 8.68 0.89 -12.71
C LEU A 138 9.19 -0.07 -11.64
N ASP A 139 9.80 0.47 -10.59
CA ASP A 139 10.39 -0.32 -9.53
C ASP A 139 9.42 -0.46 -8.33
N PHE A 140 9.22 -1.69 -7.86
CA PHE A 140 8.36 -2.02 -6.72
C PHE A 140 9.08 -2.97 -5.75
N GLY A 141 8.35 -3.47 -4.75
CA GLY A 141 8.92 -4.32 -3.70
C GLY A 141 9.90 -3.51 -2.86
N GLY A 142 11.11 -4.03 -2.64
CA GLY A 142 12.17 -3.30 -1.93
C GLY A 142 12.55 -1.95 -2.53
N SER A 143 12.31 -1.75 -3.83
CA SER A 143 12.59 -0.49 -4.50
C SER A 143 11.41 0.49 -4.51
N ALA A 144 10.22 0.08 -4.05
CA ALA A 144 9.05 0.96 -4.01
C ALA A 144 9.27 2.14 -3.06
N ASP A 145 8.65 3.29 -3.28
CA ASP A 145 8.71 4.42 -2.33
C ASP A 145 7.90 4.17 -1.06
N LEU A 146 6.77 3.48 -1.21
CA LEU A 146 5.90 3.04 -0.13
C LEU A 146 5.51 1.57 -0.31
N VAL A 147 5.47 0.82 0.79
CA VAL A 147 4.89 -0.52 0.83
C VAL A 147 3.67 -0.54 1.74
N SER A 148 2.65 -1.32 1.38
CA SER A 148 1.48 -1.49 2.24
C SER A 148 1.06 -2.94 2.36
N TYR A 149 0.60 -3.31 3.55
CA TYR A 149 -0.04 -4.59 3.83
C TYR A 149 -1.52 -4.36 4.17
N ILE A 150 -2.39 -5.23 3.66
CA ILE A 150 -3.81 -5.25 4.00
C ILE A 150 -4.32 -6.68 4.05
N GLY A 151 -5.03 -7.01 5.14
CA GLY A 151 -5.62 -8.32 5.36
C GLY A 151 -5.72 -8.66 6.85
N HIS A 152 -5.82 -9.95 7.16
CA HIS A 152 -5.74 -10.45 8.54
C HIS A 152 -4.36 -10.16 9.15
N ASP A 153 -4.27 -10.01 10.46
CA ASP A 153 -2.98 -9.97 11.15
C ASP A 153 -2.51 -11.40 11.43
N GLY A 154 -1.77 -11.98 10.47
CA GLY A 154 -1.23 -13.33 10.61
C GLY A 154 -0.21 -13.47 11.75
N LEU A 155 0.39 -12.37 12.22
CA LEU A 155 1.29 -12.41 13.38
C LEU A 155 0.54 -12.62 14.70
N MET A 156 -0.79 -12.54 14.69
CA MET A 156 -1.64 -13.02 15.79
C MET A 156 -1.72 -14.55 15.84
N ASP A 157 -1.48 -15.23 14.70
CA ASP A 157 -1.68 -16.67 14.55
C ASP A 157 -0.35 -17.44 14.59
N PHE A 158 0.76 -16.80 14.19
CA PHE A 158 2.06 -17.44 14.06
C PHE A 158 3.23 -16.46 14.24
N ASP A 159 4.37 -17.02 14.64
CA ASP A 159 5.65 -16.31 14.59
C ASP A 159 6.28 -16.39 13.20
N ILE A 160 7.13 -15.40 12.91
CA ILE A 160 7.98 -15.33 11.72
C ILE A 160 9.44 -15.19 12.14
N ASN A 161 10.34 -15.63 11.27
CA ASN A 161 11.78 -15.47 11.44
C ASN A 161 12.36 -14.87 10.16
N ILE A 162 12.56 -13.55 10.16
CA ILE A 162 13.02 -12.82 9.00
C ILE A 162 14.47 -12.37 9.20
N THR A 163 15.30 -12.67 8.21
CA THR A 163 16.63 -12.06 8.10
C THR A 163 16.55 -10.77 7.31
N TYR A 164 16.87 -9.66 7.98
CA TYR A 164 17.04 -8.34 7.37
C TYR A 164 18.52 -8.09 7.09
N LYS A 165 18.85 -7.78 5.83
CA LYS A 165 20.18 -7.38 5.41
C LYS A 165 20.33 -5.89 5.68
N SER A 166 21.57 -5.47 5.98
CA SER A 166 21.85 -4.04 5.97
C SER A 166 21.67 -3.52 4.55
N THR A 167 20.77 -2.57 4.38
CA THR A 167 20.54 -1.89 3.10
C THR A 167 20.95 -0.43 3.27
N GLU A 168 21.64 0.11 2.27
CA GLU A 168 21.99 1.54 2.19
C GLU A 168 20.79 2.38 1.69
N THR A 169 19.60 1.79 1.63
CA THR A 169 18.40 2.42 1.09
C THR A 169 17.78 3.38 2.09
N THR A 170 17.15 4.43 1.58
CA THR A 170 16.35 5.34 2.39
C THR A 170 15.24 4.58 3.14
N LYS A 171 14.91 5.10 4.33
CA LYS A 171 13.81 4.59 5.16
C LYS A 171 12.53 4.48 4.32
N LYS A 172 11.95 3.28 4.23
CA LYS A 172 10.73 3.03 3.43
C LYS A 172 9.48 3.33 4.23
N ASP A 173 8.54 4.05 3.64
CA ASP A 173 7.23 4.26 4.25
C ASP A 173 6.41 2.96 4.19
N ALA A 174 5.74 2.65 5.29
CA ALA A 174 4.98 1.42 5.48
C ALA A 174 3.57 1.73 6.01
N ILE A 175 2.56 1.11 5.40
CA ILE A 175 1.18 1.08 5.89
C ILE A 175 0.82 -0.36 6.25
N VAL A 176 0.22 -0.60 7.42
CA VAL A 176 -0.25 -1.94 7.82
C VAL A 176 -1.70 -1.88 8.28
N LEU A 177 -2.62 -2.30 7.41
CA LEU A 177 -4.05 -2.38 7.70
C LEU A 177 -4.42 -3.82 8.06
N ALA A 178 -4.28 -4.12 9.35
CA ALA A 178 -4.68 -5.37 9.97
C ALA A 178 -5.07 -5.09 11.42
N CYS A 179 -5.67 -6.06 12.13
CA CYS A 179 -6.03 -5.91 13.54
C CYS A 179 -4.79 -5.79 14.43
N TYR A 180 -4.76 -4.85 15.38
CA TYR A 180 -3.64 -4.70 16.33
C TYR A 180 -2.25 -4.57 15.69
N SER A 181 -2.16 -4.09 14.44
CA SER A 181 -0.92 -4.20 13.67
C SER A 181 0.25 -3.44 14.29
N LYS A 182 0.01 -2.36 15.05
CA LYS A 182 1.07 -1.68 15.82
C LYS A 182 1.74 -2.62 16.82
N ASN A 183 0.98 -3.47 17.50
CA ASN A 183 1.54 -4.37 18.51
C ASN A 183 2.40 -5.47 17.86
N TYR A 184 1.83 -6.15 16.87
CA TYR A 184 2.46 -7.35 16.30
C TYR A 184 3.55 -7.04 15.27
N PHE A 185 3.41 -5.99 14.45
CA PHE A 185 4.41 -5.65 13.42
C PHE A 185 5.54 -4.75 13.92
N SER A 186 5.46 -4.15 15.11
CA SER A 186 6.43 -3.14 15.58
C SER A 186 7.86 -3.67 15.68
N SER A 187 8.05 -4.89 16.21
CA SER A 187 9.39 -5.51 16.31
C SER A 187 10.03 -5.69 14.92
N GLU A 188 9.25 -6.18 13.97
CA GLU A 188 9.69 -6.46 12.61
C GLU A 188 9.95 -5.18 11.82
N LEU A 189 9.07 -4.17 11.90
CA LEU A 189 9.27 -2.89 11.22
C LEU A 189 10.44 -2.08 11.83
N LYS A 190 10.73 -2.22 13.13
CA LYS A 190 11.97 -1.66 13.73
C LYS A 190 13.19 -2.35 13.16
N SER A 191 13.18 -3.68 13.10
CA SER A 191 14.28 -4.50 12.56
C SER A 191 14.53 -4.22 11.07
N ALA A 192 13.46 -4.02 10.31
CA ALA A 192 13.48 -3.59 8.91
C ALA A 192 13.95 -2.14 8.72
N LYS A 193 14.05 -1.34 9.80
CA LYS A 193 14.27 0.11 9.77
C LYS A 193 13.24 0.85 8.92
N ALA A 194 12.00 0.36 8.87
CA ALA A 194 10.91 0.97 8.11
C ALA A 194 10.29 2.17 8.86
N ASN A 195 9.53 2.99 8.13
CA ASN A 195 8.77 4.12 8.65
C ASN A 195 7.26 3.81 8.66
N PRO A 196 6.68 3.35 9.78
CA PRO A 196 5.24 3.12 9.83
C PRO A 196 4.49 4.46 9.79
N ILE A 197 3.87 4.77 8.65
CA ILE A 197 3.09 5.99 8.45
C ILE A 197 1.60 5.77 8.70
N LEU A 198 1.14 4.53 8.82
CA LEU A 198 -0.20 4.18 9.29
C LEU A 198 -0.27 2.71 9.71
N TRP A 199 -0.79 2.46 10.91
CA TRP A 199 -1.13 1.13 11.40
C TRP A 199 -2.19 1.24 12.51
N THR A 200 -2.67 0.11 13.02
CA THR A 200 -3.83 0.06 13.91
C THR A 200 -3.46 -0.31 15.33
N THR A 201 -4.28 0.14 16.28
CA THR A 201 -4.13 -0.14 17.71
C THR A 201 -5.12 -1.18 18.23
N HIS A 202 -6.17 -1.49 17.46
CA HIS A 202 -7.29 -2.36 17.87
C HIS A 202 -7.80 -3.22 16.70
N LEU A 203 -8.81 -4.04 16.97
CA LEU A 203 -9.58 -4.76 15.93
C LEU A 203 -10.19 -3.77 14.93
N MET A 204 -10.14 -4.13 13.65
CA MET A 204 -10.68 -3.31 12.56
C MET A 204 -11.19 -4.15 11.40
N ALA A 205 -11.97 -3.56 10.50
CA ALA A 205 -12.28 -4.13 9.19
C ALA A 205 -11.28 -3.59 8.13
N PRO A 206 -10.24 -4.35 7.74
CA PRO A 206 -9.17 -3.85 6.87
C PRO A 206 -9.64 -3.75 5.43
N GLU A 207 -10.17 -2.58 5.07
CA GLU A 207 -10.81 -2.31 3.78
C GLU A 207 -10.12 -1.17 3.02
N ALA A 208 -10.23 -1.19 1.70
CA ALA A 208 -9.42 -0.37 0.79
C ALA A 208 -9.71 1.14 0.86
N TYR A 209 -10.85 1.57 1.41
CA TYR A 209 -11.11 3.00 1.60
C TYR A 209 -10.16 3.64 2.62
N VAL A 210 -9.67 2.89 3.61
CA VAL A 210 -8.66 3.38 4.55
C VAL A 210 -7.33 3.52 3.83
N LEU A 211 -6.95 2.49 3.06
CA LEU A 211 -5.73 2.52 2.25
C LEU A 211 -5.74 3.72 1.31
N LYS A 212 -6.83 3.93 0.56
CA LYS A 212 -6.99 5.10 -0.31
C LYS A 212 -6.76 6.40 0.45
N ALA A 213 -7.45 6.61 1.57
CA ALA A 213 -7.33 7.84 2.35
C ALA A 213 -5.90 8.08 2.87
N ALA A 214 -5.21 7.02 3.27
CA ALA A 214 -3.81 7.08 3.68
C ALA A 214 -2.87 7.43 2.52
N LEU A 215 -3.07 6.78 1.36
CA LEU A 215 -2.30 7.05 0.15
C LEU A 215 -2.51 8.49 -0.34
N ASP A 216 -3.71 9.06 -0.22
CA ASP A 216 -3.92 10.47 -0.53
C ASP A 216 -3.01 11.36 0.31
N GLY A 217 -2.98 11.16 1.63
CA GLY A 217 -2.15 11.96 2.50
C GLY A 217 -0.66 11.81 2.17
N TRP A 218 -0.21 10.57 1.91
CA TRP A 218 1.15 10.31 1.49
C TRP A 218 1.51 10.98 0.14
N ILE A 219 0.62 10.91 -0.85
CA ILE A 219 0.80 11.55 -2.15
C ILE A 219 0.92 13.08 -2.01
N HIS A 220 0.17 13.68 -1.10
CA HIS A 220 0.22 15.11 -0.80
C HIS A 220 1.34 15.50 0.18
N ASN A 221 2.24 14.58 0.52
CA ASN A 221 3.34 14.75 1.49
C ASN A 221 2.86 15.27 2.87
N GLU A 222 1.70 14.78 3.30
CA GLU A 222 1.16 15.13 4.60
C GLU A 222 1.93 14.46 5.75
N THR A 223 1.83 15.06 6.94
CA THR A 223 2.42 14.50 8.15
C THR A 223 1.68 13.24 8.61
N GLY A 224 2.33 12.42 9.44
CA GLY A 224 1.68 11.23 10.02
C GLY A 224 0.34 11.54 10.72
N LYS A 225 0.25 12.69 11.41
CA LYS A 225 -0.98 13.17 12.08
C LYS A 225 -2.10 13.63 11.14
N GLN A 226 -1.80 13.81 9.86
CA GLN A 226 -2.82 14.12 8.85
C GLN A 226 -3.25 12.84 8.14
N ILE A 227 -2.31 11.92 7.90
CA ILE A 227 -2.57 10.60 7.35
C ILE A 227 -3.46 9.77 8.30
N ASP A 228 -3.18 9.75 9.61
CA ASP A 228 -4.02 9.06 10.60
C ASP A 228 -5.44 9.66 10.69
N GLU A 229 -5.58 10.99 10.60
CA GLU A 229 -6.87 11.67 10.61
C GLU A 229 -7.66 11.36 9.34
N ARG A 230 -7.01 11.32 8.16
CA ARG A 230 -7.64 10.87 6.90
C ARG A 230 -8.17 9.45 7.03
N ALA A 231 -7.36 8.54 7.57
CA ALA A 231 -7.76 7.16 7.83
C ALA A 231 -8.95 7.08 8.79
N ALA A 232 -8.92 7.84 9.89
CA ALA A 232 -10.01 7.90 10.87
C ALA A 232 -11.31 8.45 10.26
N GLN A 233 -11.25 9.51 9.48
CA GLN A 233 -12.43 10.09 8.79
C GLN A 233 -13.03 9.11 7.78
N ALA A 234 -12.19 8.44 6.99
CA ALA A 234 -12.63 7.42 6.05
C ALA A 234 -13.28 6.24 6.79
N TYR A 235 -12.62 5.72 7.82
CA TYR A 235 -13.16 4.60 8.61
C TYR A 235 -14.48 4.96 9.30
N HIS A 236 -14.58 6.14 9.90
CA HIS A 236 -15.83 6.63 10.49
C HIS A 236 -16.96 6.70 9.46
N LYS A 237 -16.70 7.21 8.25
CA LYS A 237 -17.70 7.33 7.18
C LYS A 237 -18.29 5.97 6.78
N TYR A 238 -17.46 4.94 6.64
CA TYR A 238 -17.89 3.62 6.17
C TYR A 238 -18.41 2.73 7.30
N GLN A 239 -17.70 2.67 8.44
CA GLN A 239 -18.02 1.78 9.56
C GLN A 239 -18.99 2.39 10.56
N LYS A 240 -19.26 3.70 10.49
CA LYS A 240 -20.19 4.43 11.37
C LYS A 240 -19.89 4.26 12.87
N CYS A 241 -18.63 4.00 13.22
CA CYS A 241 -18.18 3.70 14.59
C CYS A 241 -17.99 4.93 15.51
N GLY A 242 -18.37 6.13 15.06
CA GLY A 242 -18.05 7.39 15.70
C GLY A 242 -16.58 7.83 15.51
N ILE A 243 -16.36 9.14 15.31
CA ILE A 243 -15.02 9.67 14.99
C ILE A 243 -14.01 9.50 16.13
N LYS A 244 -14.45 9.55 17.40
CA LYS A 244 -13.55 9.30 18.55
C LYS A 244 -12.97 7.90 18.52
N GLY A 245 -13.79 6.88 18.25
CA GLY A 245 -13.34 5.51 18.12
C GLY A 245 -12.39 5.34 16.93
N ALA A 246 -12.72 5.93 15.79
CA ALA A 246 -11.87 5.88 14.59
C ALA A 246 -10.50 6.55 14.80
N ARG A 247 -10.44 7.70 15.49
CA ARG A 247 -9.17 8.37 15.83
C ARG A 247 -8.30 7.56 16.78
N ASN A 248 -8.91 6.80 17.69
CA ASN A 248 -8.18 5.93 18.60
C ASN A 248 -7.68 4.66 17.91
N LEU A 249 -8.21 4.31 16.73
CA LEU A 249 -7.88 3.09 16.01
C LEU A 249 -6.58 3.20 15.21
N PHE A 250 -6.26 4.39 14.68
CA PHE A 250 -5.10 4.60 13.82
C PHE A 250 -4.00 5.40 14.52
N THR A 251 -2.76 5.13 14.14
CA THR A 251 -1.61 5.89 14.64
C THR A 251 -0.43 5.77 13.68
N THR A 252 0.65 6.49 13.95
CA THR A 252 1.88 6.56 13.13
C THR A 252 3.10 6.55 14.03
N GLY A 253 4.25 6.13 13.50
CA GLY A 253 5.49 6.05 14.25
C GLY A 253 5.47 5.00 15.37
N PHE A 254 6.64 4.75 15.96
CA PHE A 254 6.85 3.76 17.02
C PHE A 254 6.33 4.25 18.37
#